data_AF-A0A242KY30-F1
#
_entry.id   AF-A0A242KY30-F1
#
_cell.length_a   1.000
_cell.length_b   1.000
_cell.length_c   1.000
_cell.angle_alpha   90.00
_cell.angle_beta   90.00
_cell.angle_gamma   90.00
#
_symmetry.space_group_name_H-M   'P 1'
#
loop_
_entity.id
_entity.type
_entity.pdbx_description
1 polymer ?
#
loop_
_entity_poly.entity_id
_entity_poly.type
_entity_poly.pdbx_seq_one_letter_code
_entity_poly.pdbx_strand_id
1 'polypeptide(L)' 'MVDWNLIDKSDYLSAMERSPINDLEISYLISNALTDKISDRELYMKGIDVSYFYEGYSEYTIDDL' A
#
# COMPACT_ATOMS: atom_id res chain seq x y z
N MET A 1 5.83 2.82 9.22
CA MET A 1 5.42 3.14 7.82
C MET A 1 4.95 1.85 7.19
N VAL A 2 4.00 1.89 6.24
CA VAL A 2 3.53 0.66 5.55
C VAL A 2 4.30 0.51 4.25
N ASP A 3 4.92 -0.65 4.04
CA ASP A 3 5.53 -1.01 2.76
C ASP A 3 4.43 -1.62 1.87
N TRP A 4 3.81 -0.78 1.05
CA TRP A 4 2.73 -1.18 0.15
C TRP A 4 3.17 -2.23 -0.89
N ASN A 5 4.47 -2.40 -1.17
CA ASN A 5 4.94 -3.46 -2.05
C ASN A 5 4.71 -4.87 -1.48
N LEU A 6 4.52 -4.98 -0.16
CA LEU A 6 4.29 -6.26 0.51
C LEU A 6 2.81 -6.68 0.52
N ILE A 7 1.92 -5.82 0.05
CA ILE A 7 0.50 -6.10 -0.05
C ILE A 7 0.15 -6.30 -1.53
N ASP A 8 -0.53 -7.39 -1.88
CA ASP A 8 -1.03 -7.56 -3.24
C ASP A 8 -2.21 -6.62 -3.51
N LYS A 9 -2.30 -6.07 -4.72
CA LYS A 9 -3.38 -5.17 -5.12
C LYS A 9 -4.76 -5.82 -4.94
N SER A 10 -4.91 -7.08 -5.32
CA SER A 10 -6.19 -7.79 -5.27
C SER A 10 -6.61 -8.10 -3.84
N ASP A 11 -5.65 -8.43 -2.97
CA ASP A 11 -5.86 -8.63 -1.54
C ASP A 11 -6.27 -7.33 -0.85
N TYR A 12 -5.59 -6.21 -1.16
CA TYR A 12 -5.93 -4.90 -0.63
C TYR A 12 -7.35 -4.48 -1.01
N LEU A 13 -7.71 -4.55 -2.30
CA LEU A 13 -9.05 -4.16 -2.77
C LEU A 13 -10.14 -5.02 -2.14
N SER A 14 -9.94 -6.33 -2.08
CA SER A 14 -10.90 -7.26 -1.47
C SER A 14 -11.07 -7.00 0.03
N ALA A 15 -9.98 -6.76 0.76
CA ALA A 15 -10.01 -6.44 2.18
C ALA A 15 -10.69 -5.08 2.45
N MET A 16 -10.51 -4.10 1.56
CA MET A 16 -11.16 -2.80 1.65
C MET A 16 -12.67 -2.89 1.44
N GLU A 17 -13.14 -3.70 0.48
CA GLU A 17 -14.57 -3.97 0.28
C GLU A 17 -15.22 -4.63 1.49
N ARG A 18 -14.48 -5.51 2.19
CA ARG A 18 -14.95 -6.21 3.40
C ARG A 18 -14.87 -5.36 4.67
N SER A 19 -13.99 -4.36 4.70
CA SER A 19 -13.71 -3.53 5.89
C SER A 19 -14.93 -2.90 6.58
N PRO A 20 -16.03 -2.50 5.90
CA PRO A 20 -17.22 -1.97 6.59
C PRO A 20 -17.94 -3.01 7.44
N ILE A 21 -17.71 -4.30 7.18
CA ILE A 21 -18.31 -5.44 7.89
C ILE A 21 -17.30 -6.02 8.87
N ASN A 22 -16.05 -6.19 8.44
CA ASN A 22 -14.97 -6.76 9.24
C ASN A 22 -13.60 -6.26 8.75
N ASP A 23 -12.87 -5.60 9.64
CA ASP A 23 -11.56 -4.98 9.39
C ASP A 23 -10.36 -5.91 9.68
N LEU A 24 -10.60 -7.16 10.07
CA LEU A 24 -9.54 -8.10 10.46
C LEU A 24 -8.58 -8.38 9.30
N GLU A 25 -9.10 -8.50 8.07
CA GLU A 25 -8.29 -8.76 6.88
C GLU A 25 -7.33 -7.60 6.58
N ILE A 26 -7.86 -6.38 6.50
CA ILE A 26 -7.04 -5.19 6.24
C ILE A 26 -6.05 -4.93 7.39
N SER A 27 -6.47 -5.17 8.64
CA SER A 27 -5.59 -5.04 9.81
C SER A 27 -4.43 -6.03 9.78
N TYR A 28 -4.67 -7.27 9.35
CA TYR A 28 -3.64 -8.29 9.21
C TYR A 28 -2.66 -7.97 8.07
N LEU A 29 -3.18 -7.55 6.91
CA LEU A 29 -2.37 -7.13 5.76
C LEU A 29 -1.44 -5.96 6.14
N ILE A 30 -2.00 -4.92 6.75
CA ILE A 30 -1.21 -3.75 7.18
C ILE A 30 -0.17 -4.15 8.22
N SER A 31 -0.54 -4.95 9.23
CA SER A 31 0.37 -5.36 10.31
C SER A 31 1.60 -6.11 9.79
N ASN A 32 1.43 -6.96 8.79
CA ASN A 32 2.54 -7.71 8.17
C ASN A 32 3.40 -6.86 7.24
N ALA A 33 2.87 -5.74 6.73
CA ALA A 33 3.57 -4.80 5.87
C ALA A 33 4.19 -3.62 6.65
N LEU A 34 4.12 -3.62 7.99
CA LEU A 34 4.74 -2.56 8.80
C LEU A 34 6.27 -2.65 8.75
N THR A 35 6.89 -1.50 8.53
CA THR A 35 8.34 -1.34 8.58
C THR A 35 8.74 -0.16 9.47
N ASP A 36 9.85 -0.33 10.17
CA ASP A 36 10.50 0.63 11.06
C ASP A 36 11.32 1.67 10.29
N LYS A 37 11.50 1.49 8.98
CA LYS A 37 12.20 2.39 8.05
C LYS A 37 11.40 3.66 7.71
N ILE A 38 10.97 4.40 8.72
CA ILE A 38 10.13 5.61 8.58
C ILE A 38 10.87 6.82 7.95
N SER A 39 12.21 6.80 7.94
CA SER A 39 13.04 7.87 7.37
C SER A 39 13.59 7.53 5.98
N ASP A 40 13.18 6.40 5.41
CA ASP A 40 13.63 5.93 4.11
C ASP A 40 12.82 6.62 3.00
N ARG A 41 13.45 7.59 2.34
CA ARG A 41 12.83 8.36 1.25
C ARG A 41 12.47 7.47 0.06
N GLU A 42 13.27 6.45 -0.25
CA GLU A 42 13.04 5.58 -1.40
C GLU A 42 11.81 4.69 -1.16
N LEU A 43 11.69 4.15 0.06
CA LEU A 43 10.52 3.41 0.47
C LEU A 43 9.25 4.28 0.41
N TYR A 44 9.36 5.58 0.70
CA TYR A 44 8.23 6.50 0.70
C TYR A 44 7.76 6.82 -0.71
N MET A 45 8.67 7.11 -1.64
CA MET A 45 8.32 7.34 -3.03
C MET A 45 7.69 6.09 -3.66
N LYS A 46 8.29 4.91 -3.46
CA LYS A 46 7.70 3.64 -3.92
C LYS A 46 6.33 3.37 -3.32
N GLY A 47 6.14 3.67 -2.04
CA GLY A 47 4.85 3.52 -1.37
C GLY A 47 3.75 4.37 -2.00
N ILE A 48 4.06 5.59 -2.43
CA ILE A 48 3.09 6.43 -3.11
C ILE A 48 2.82 5.92 -4.54
N ASP A 49 3.86 5.53 -5.29
CA ASP A 49 3.68 4.96 -6.64
C ASP A 49 2.75 3.74 -6.63
N VAL A 50 2.94 2.83 -5.66
CA VAL A 50 2.08 1.66 -5.48
C VAL A 50 0.66 2.05 -5.10
N SER A 51 0.49 3.05 -4.22
CA SER A 51 -0.83 3.56 -3.85
C SER A 51 -1.60 4.10 -5.06
N TYR A 52 -0.94 4.85 -5.94
CA TYR A 52 -1.53 5.35 -7.19
C TYR A 52 -1.83 4.21 -8.18
N PHE A 53 -0.94 3.20 -8.24
CA PHE A 53 -1.15 2.02 -9.07
C PHE A 53 -2.39 1.21 -8.64
N TYR A 54 -2.67 1.11 -7.34
CA TYR A 54 -3.89 0.45 -6.86
C TYR A 54 -5.16 1.12 -7.38
N GLU A 55 -5.16 2.44 -7.51
CA GLU A 55 -6.29 3.21 -8.04
C GLU A 55 -6.32 3.29 -9.59
N GLY A 56 -5.33 2.70 -10.27
CA GLY A 56 -5.28 2.60 -11.74
C GLY A 56 -4.45 3.68 -12.43
N TYR A 57 -3.75 4.51 -11.67
CA TYR A 57 -2.81 5.50 -12.20
C TYR A 57 -1.41 4.87 -12.29
N SER A 58 -0.91 4.65 -13.52
CA SER A 58 0.41 4.06 -13.77
C SER A 58 1.26 4.88 -14.76
N GLU A 59 0.80 6.09 -15.08
CA GLU A 59 1.35 6.88 -16.19
C GLU A 59 2.64 7.63 -15.82
N TYR A 60 2.90 7.85 -14.53
CA TYR A 60 4.09 8.54 -14.02
C TYR A 60 4.58 7.88 -12.73
N THR A 61 5.90 7.82 -12.54
CA THR A 61 6.49 7.54 -11.22
C THR A 61 6.78 8.86 -10.51
N ILE A 62 6.68 8.90 -9.18
CA ILE A 62 6.95 10.13 -8.42
C ILE A 62 8.42 10.54 -8.51
N ASP A 63 9.34 9.62 -8.80
CA ASP A 63 10.72 9.99 -9.10
C ASP A 63 10.87 10.79 -10.41
N ASP A 64 9.87 10.76 -11.31
CA ASP A 64 9.84 11.55 -12.54
C ASP A 64 9.24 12.97 -12.37
N LEU A 65 8.72 13.32 -11.19
CA LEU A 65 8.06 14.60 -10.83
C LEU A 65 8.92 15.48 -9.91
#